data_AF-A0A072PF56-F1
#
_entry.id   AF-A0A072PF56-F1
#
_cell.length_a   1.000
_cell.length_b   1.000
_cell.length_c   1.000
_cell.angle_alpha   90.00
_cell.angle_beta   90.00
_cell.angle_gamma   90.00
#
_symmetry.space_group_name_H-M   'P 1'
#
loop_
_entity.id
_entity.type
_entity.pdbx_description
1 polymer ?
#
loop_
_entity_poly.entity_id
_entity_poly.type
_entity_poly.pdbx_seq_one_letter_code
_entity_poly.pdbx_strand_id
1 'polypeptide(L)'
;MEESSKMFRDDMAGHHGEGVKLAALVMRRLGHSVRIESSSFYWIFNFGPGDTLCCRLSEPSSTSMTRKKNAYAEQMTRPANVWEDVTFEISKRRDTFGHKIEEAEFRQWMTVALDLDVPDGDDIIRNQCGVLILGHTYSRCVYLKGLRVAGHGPDGRLYRYGYNLLAGRINRDRECMVNQLEEAQMIAIIWEQPILKEGDRMPTWSYFSKTRVALMLLLLIGSFHVPERVSCGNDY
;
A
#
# COMPACT_ATOMS: atom_id res chain seq x y z
N MET A 1 -11.07 -20.14 17.62
CA MET A 1 -11.25 -18.92 16.81
C MET A 1 -10.04 -18.06 17.11
N GLU A 2 -9.03 -18.03 16.24
CA GLU A 2 -7.91 -17.10 16.42
C GLU A 2 -8.39 -15.70 16.02
N GLU A 3 -8.48 -14.81 17.00
CA GLU A 3 -8.67 -13.39 16.75
C GLU A 3 -7.44 -12.85 16.02
N SER A 4 -7.66 -12.17 14.89
CA SER A 4 -6.57 -11.55 14.15
C SER A 4 -6.00 -10.40 14.98
N SER A 5 -4.69 -10.44 15.29
CA SER A 5 -3.97 -9.36 15.99
C SER A 5 -4.02 -8.00 15.29
N LYS A 6 -4.58 -7.94 14.08
CA LYS A 6 -4.83 -6.72 13.30
C LYS A 6 -6.10 -5.97 13.71
N MET A 7 -7.00 -6.60 14.48
CA MET A 7 -8.33 -6.04 14.77
C MET A 7 -8.30 -4.74 15.58
N PHE A 8 -7.24 -4.50 16.35
CA PHE A 8 -7.07 -3.31 17.20
C PHE A 8 -5.87 -2.45 16.80
N ARG A 9 -5.31 -2.66 15.60
CA ARG A 9 -4.13 -1.96 15.11
C ARG A 9 -4.49 -1.10 13.92
N ASP A 10 -4.84 0.15 14.24
CA ASP A 10 -5.21 1.16 13.26
C ASP A 10 -4.08 1.49 12.27
N ASP A 11 -2.85 1.10 12.56
CA ASP A 11 -1.69 1.26 11.68
C ASP A 11 -1.58 0.17 10.60
N MET A 12 -2.42 -0.88 10.63
CA MET A 12 -2.40 -1.98 9.66
C MET A 12 -3.64 -2.00 8.76
N ALA A 13 -3.47 -2.48 7.53
CA ALA A 13 -4.58 -2.63 6.58
C ALA A 13 -5.22 -4.03 6.65
N GLY A 14 -6.56 -4.06 6.73
CA GLY A 14 -7.42 -5.24 6.54
C GLY A 14 -7.64 -6.13 7.77
N HIS A 15 -8.69 -6.96 7.73
CA HIS A 15 -9.08 -7.91 8.78
C HIS A 15 -9.19 -9.35 8.20
N HIS A 16 -8.82 -10.37 8.99
CA HIS A 16 -9.09 -11.81 8.73
C HIS A 16 -8.76 -12.37 7.32
N GLY A 17 -7.81 -11.77 6.60
CA GLY A 17 -7.44 -12.20 5.24
C GLY A 17 -8.50 -11.91 4.17
N GLU A 18 -9.44 -10.98 4.40
CA GLU A 18 -10.46 -10.59 3.42
C GLU A 18 -9.86 -10.13 2.09
N GLY A 19 -8.76 -9.38 2.14
CA GLY A 19 -8.04 -8.94 0.95
C GLY A 19 -7.57 -10.12 0.09
N VAL A 20 -7.09 -11.21 0.72
CA VAL A 20 -6.66 -12.42 0.02
C VAL A 20 -7.86 -13.13 -0.61
N LYS A 21 -9.00 -13.22 0.09
CA LYS A 21 -10.22 -13.84 -0.44
C LYS A 21 -10.75 -13.06 -1.65
N LEU A 22 -10.78 -11.74 -1.57
CA LEU A 22 -11.19 -10.86 -2.68
C LEU A 22 -10.22 -10.93 -3.85
N ALA A 23 -8.91 -10.92 -3.60
CA ALA A 23 -7.90 -11.07 -4.64
C ALA A 23 -8.05 -12.42 -5.36
N ALA A 24 -8.21 -13.51 -4.60
CA ALA A 24 -8.47 -14.83 -5.18
C ALA A 24 -9.75 -14.84 -6.02
N LEU A 25 -10.85 -14.23 -5.53
CA LEU A 25 -12.10 -14.12 -6.27
C LEU A 25 -11.91 -13.39 -7.62
N VAL A 26 -11.26 -12.23 -7.60
CA VAL A 26 -11.02 -11.41 -8.80
C VAL A 26 -10.15 -12.17 -9.79
N MET A 27 -9.02 -12.72 -9.34
CA MET A 27 -8.12 -13.51 -10.19
C MET A 27 -8.82 -14.70 -10.83
N ARG A 28 -9.66 -15.43 -10.07
CA ARG A 28 -10.46 -16.55 -10.60
C ARG A 28 -11.46 -16.09 -11.65
N ARG A 29 -12.13 -14.94 -11.46
CA ARG A 29 -13.05 -14.35 -12.46
C ARG A 29 -12.34 -13.92 -13.73
N LEU A 30 -11.10 -13.43 -13.62
CA LEU A 30 -10.24 -13.09 -14.74
C LEU A 30 -9.63 -14.33 -15.45
N GLY A 31 -9.96 -15.53 -15.00
CA GLY A 31 -9.52 -16.78 -15.63
C GLY A 31 -8.16 -17.28 -15.16
N HIS A 32 -7.60 -16.74 -14.07
CA HIS A 32 -6.39 -17.26 -13.45
C HIS A 32 -6.69 -18.42 -12.49
N SER A 33 -5.73 -19.31 -12.31
CA SER A 33 -5.67 -20.27 -11.21
C SER A 33 -4.93 -19.63 -10.04
N VAL A 34 -5.45 -19.82 -8.82
CA VAL A 34 -4.86 -19.28 -7.60
C VAL A 34 -4.64 -20.42 -6.62
N ARG A 35 -3.38 -20.60 -6.22
CA ARG A 35 -2.97 -21.54 -5.17
C ARG A 35 -2.13 -20.78 -4.15
N ILE A 36 -2.32 -21.09 -2.86
CA ILE A 36 -1.41 -20.68 -1.80
C ILE A 36 -0.75 -21.94 -1.25
N GLU A 37 0.57 -21.92 -1.12
CA GLU A 37 1.34 -22.95 -0.44
C GLU A 37 1.74 -22.40 0.93
N SER A 38 1.36 -23.08 2.02
CA SER A 38 1.72 -22.69 3.37
C SER A 38 1.56 -23.85 4.33
N SER A 39 2.47 -23.98 5.30
CA SER A 39 2.35 -24.90 6.43
C SER A 39 2.19 -26.37 6.00
N SER A 40 2.83 -26.77 4.91
CA SER A 40 2.70 -28.09 4.28
C SER A 40 1.32 -28.36 3.65
N PHE A 41 0.54 -27.33 3.32
CA PHE A 41 -0.74 -27.45 2.61
C PHE A 41 -0.77 -26.63 1.33
N TYR A 42 -1.55 -27.11 0.37
CA TYR A 42 -2.02 -26.36 -0.78
C TYR A 42 -3.44 -25.88 -0.55
N TRP A 43 -3.63 -24.56 -0.62
CA TRP A 43 -4.91 -23.88 -0.57
C TRP A 43 -5.30 -23.56 -2.01
N ILE A 44 -6.30 -24.26 -2.53
CA ILE A 44 -6.65 -24.18 -3.95
C ILE A 44 -8.03 -23.51 -4.06
N PHE A 45 -8.07 -22.37 -4.73
CA PHE A 45 -9.30 -21.60 -4.93
C PHE A 45 -9.99 -22.00 -6.23
N ASN A 46 -11.26 -22.36 -6.15
CA ASN A 46 -12.10 -22.73 -7.30
C ASN A 46 -13.53 -22.20 -7.14
N PHE A 47 -14.29 -22.19 -8.22
CA PHE A 47 -15.74 -21.95 -8.14
C PHE A 47 -16.46 -23.26 -7.88
N GLY A 48 -17.30 -23.26 -6.84
CA GLY A 48 -18.26 -24.32 -6.55
C GLY A 48 -19.63 -24.02 -7.19
N PRO A 49 -20.69 -24.72 -6.75
CA PRO A 49 -22.05 -24.46 -7.20
C PRO A 49 -22.46 -22.99 -7.01
N GLY A 50 -23.16 -22.43 -7.99
CA GLY A 50 -23.63 -21.05 -7.96
C GLY A 50 -22.52 -19.99 -7.96
N ASP A 51 -21.39 -20.26 -8.62
CA ASP A 51 -20.22 -19.37 -8.73
C ASP A 51 -19.66 -18.86 -7.39
N THR A 52 -19.88 -19.63 -6.33
CA THR A 52 -19.32 -19.34 -5.02
C THR A 52 -17.84 -19.71 -5.00
N LEU A 53 -16.98 -18.79 -4.56
CA LEU A 53 -15.56 -19.09 -4.39
C LEU A 53 -15.36 -20.02 -3.20
N CYS A 54 -14.81 -21.20 -3.47
CA CYS A 54 -14.45 -22.20 -2.48
C CYS A 54 -12.93 -22.34 -2.39
N CYS A 55 -12.42 -22.54 -1.17
CA CYS A 55 -11.04 -22.91 -0.92
C CYS A 55 -10.98 -24.39 -0.51
N ARG A 56 -10.21 -25.19 -1.23
CA ARG A 56 -9.95 -26.59 -0.88
C ARG A 56 -8.52 -26.72 -0.38
N LEU A 57 -8.37 -27.31 0.79
CA LEU A 57 -7.07 -27.70 1.34
C LEU A 57 -6.68 -29.09 0.81
N SER A 58 -5.42 -29.25 0.43
CA SER A 58 -4.85 -30.55 0.10
C SER A 58 -3.41 -30.63 0.54
N GLU A 59 -3.01 -31.77 1.07
CA GLU A 59 -1.63 -32.04 1.43
C GLU A 59 -0.81 -32.47 0.20
N PRO A 60 0.45 -32.04 0.10
CA PRO A 60 1.40 -32.66 -0.82
C PRO A 60 1.62 -34.13 -0.44
N SER A 61 1.83 -35.00 -1.41
CA SER A 61 2.15 -36.39 -1.11
C SER A 61 3.45 -36.49 -0.30
N SER A 62 3.52 -37.44 0.64
CA SER A 62 4.68 -37.67 1.50
C SER A 62 5.96 -37.89 0.67
N THR A 63 5.87 -38.68 -0.40
CA THR A 63 6.97 -38.89 -1.36
C THR A 63 7.37 -37.62 -2.09
N SER A 64 6.42 -36.76 -2.49
CA SER A 64 6.74 -35.47 -3.10
C SER A 64 7.38 -34.51 -2.10
N MET A 65 6.96 -34.50 -0.83
CA MET A 65 7.56 -33.68 0.22
C MET A 65 9.00 -34.09 0.52
N THR A 66 9.26 -35.39 0.70
CA THR A 66 10.62 -35.89 0.93
C THR A 66 11.53 -35.52 -0.24
N ARG A 67 11.06 -35.68 -1.48
CA ARG A 67 11.84 -35.26 -2.66
C ARG A 67 12.14 -33.76 -2.67
N LYS A 68 11.14 -32.92 -2.36
CA LYS A 68 11.32 -31.45 -2.29
C LYS A 68 12.30 -31.06 -1.18
N LYS A 69 12.23 -31.68 0.00
CA LYS A 69 13.15 -31.43 1.12
C LYS A 69 14.60 -31.83 0.79
N ASN A 70 14.78 -32.99 0.15
CA ASN A 70 16.11 -33.43 -0.29
C ASN A 70 16.69 -32.48 -1.33
N ALA A 71 15.90 -32.11 -2.34
CA ALA A 71 16.34 -31.15 -3.36
C ALA A 71 16.66 -29.77 -2.76
N TYR A 72 15.90 -29.32 -1.75
CA TYR A 72 16.15 -28.07 -1.04
C TYR A 72 17.47 -28.10 -0.24
N ALA A 73 17.81 -29.24 0.36
CA ALA A 73 19.06 -29.40 1.11
C ALA A 73 20.31 -29.35 0.22
N GLU A 74 20.18 -29.72 -1.05
CA GLU A 74 21.28 -29.77 -2.03
C GLU A 74 21.52 -28.46 -2.78
N GLN A 75 20.61 -27.47 -2.66
CA GLN A 75 20.70 -26.22 -3.41
C GLN A 75 21.47 -25.13 -2.63
N MET A 76 22.35 -24.40 -3.32
CA MET A 76 23.05 -23.23 -2.76
C MET A 76 22.09 -22.06 -2.48
N THR A 77 21.07 -21.89 -3.33
CA THR A 77 19.97 -20.95 -3.12
C THR A 77 18.78 -21.69 -2.53
N ARG A 78 18.16 -21.14 -1.49
CA ARG A 78 16.96 -21.72 -0.86
C ARG A 78 15.71 -21.16 -1.53
N PRO A 79 15.09 -21.85 -2.51
CA PRO A 79 13.84 -21.39 -3.09
C PRO A 79 12.72 -21.49 -2.05
N ALA A 80 11.67 -20.68 -2.21
CA ALA A 80 10.50 -20.75 -1.34
C ALA A 80 9.95 -22.20 -1.26
N ASN A 81 9.60 -22.63 -0.06
CA ASN A 81 9.15 -23.99 0.21
C ASN A 81 7.83 -24.02 1.00
N VAL A 82 7.02 -25.05 0.76
CA VAL A 82 5.67 -25.13 1.33
C VAL A 82 5.63 -25.33 2.85
N TRP A 83 6.71 -25.79 3.49
CA TRP A 83 6.72 -26.12 4.92
C TRP A 83 7.20 -24.96 5.82
N GLU A 84 7.96 -24.01 5.29
CA GLU A 84 8.45 -22.82 5.99
C GLU A 84 7.84 -21.51 5.46
N ASP A 85 7.58 -21.43 4.16
CA ASP A 85 7.18 -20.19 3.50
C ASP A 85 5.69 -20.15 3.14
N VAL A 86 5.19 -18.93 2.94
CA VAL A 86 3.89 -18.67 2.31
C VAL A 86 4.14 -18.26 0.86
N THR A 87 3.74 -19.11 -0.08
CA THR A 87 3.89 -18.84 -1.52
C THR A 87 2.53 -18.65 -2.18
N PHE A 88 2.37 -17.57 -2.93
CA PHE A 88 1.21 -17.36 -3.79
C PHE A 88 1.56 -17.74 -5.22
N GLU A 89 0.88 -18.75 -5.76
CA GLU A 89 1.00 -19.16 -7.15
C GLU A 89 -0.24 -18.69 -7.92
N ILE A 90 -0.06 -17.69 -8.77
CA ILE A 90 -1.06 -17.24 -9.73
C ILE A 90 -0.62 -17.72 -11.10
N SER A 91 -1.37 -18.67 -11.65
CA SER A 91 -1.06 -19.26 -12.95
C SER A 91 -2.24 -19.10 -13.89
N LYS A 92 -1.98 -19.26 -15.19
CA LYS A 92 -3.02 -19.33 -16.20
C LYS A 92 -3.93 -20.56 -15.98
N ARG A 93 -5.16 -20.54 -16.49
CA ARG A 93 -5.98 -21.75 -16.60
C ARG A 93 -5.25 -22.80 -17.44
N ARG A 94 -5.49 -24.10 -17.20
CA ARG A 94 -5.03 -25.16 -18.11
C ARG A 94 -5.44 -24.79 -19.55
N ASP A 95 -4.51 -25.03 -20.48
CA ASP A 95 -4.68 -24.89 -21.95
C ASP A 95 -4.62 -23.48 -22.55
N THR A 96 -4.26 -22.44 -21.78
CA THR A 96 -3.94 -21.12 -22.35
C THR A 96 -2.43 -20.88 -22.40
N PHE A 97 -1.94 -19.92 -23.18
CA PHE A 97 -0.56 -19.43 -23.10
C PHE A 97 -0.51 -18.26 -22.10
N GLY A 98 0.49 -18.25 -21.21
CA GLY A 98 0.65 -17.19 -20.22
C GLY A 98 1.53 -16.09 -20.80
N HIS A 99 1.27 -14.83 -20.45
CA HIS A 99 2.21 -13.75 -20.73
C HIS A 99 3.42 -13.92 -19.82
N LYS A 100 4.62 -13.93 -20.39
CA LYS A 100 5.85 -13.84 -19.61
C LYS A 100 5.97 -12.41 -19.08
N ILE A 101 5.94 -12.24 -17.77
CA ILE A 101 6.13 -10.92 -17.15
C ILE A 101 7.60 -10.55 -17.30
N GLU A 102 7.87 -9.39 -17.88
CA GLU A 102 9.23 -8.86 -17.97
C GLU A 102 9.68 -8.32 -16.62
N GLU A 103 10.99 -8.30 -16.37
CA GLU A 103 11.51 -7.79 -15.10
C GLU A 103 11.07 -6.35 -14.83
N ALA A 104 11.04 -5.50 -15.86
CA ALA A 104 10.61 -4.12 -15.75
C ALA A 104 9.14 -4.00 -15.30
N GLU A 105 8.26 -4.83 -15.86
CA GLU A 105 6.85 -4.90 -15.48
C GLU A 105 6.70 -5.38 -14.03
N PHE A 106 7.43 -6.42 -13.65
CA PHE A 106 7.44 -6.92 -12.27
C PHE A 106 7.91 -5.84 -11.27
N ARG A 107 9.01 -5.15 -11.58
CA ARG A 107 9.51 -4.04 -10.74
C ARG A 107 8.50 -2.91 -10.63
N GLN A 108 7.76 -2.62 -11.70
CA GLN A 108 6.68 -1.63 -11.64
C GLN A 108 5.56 -2.04 -10.66
N TRP A 109 5.20 -3.33 -10.63
CA TRP A 109 4.22 -3.83 -9.66
C TRP A 109 4.73 -3.75 -8.22
N MET A 110 6.03 -3.90 -7.97
CA MET A 110 6.59 -3.77 -6.62
C MET A 110 6.41 -2.37 -6.04
N THR A 111 6.28 -1.33 -6.88
CA THR A 111 6.08 0.07 -6.44
C THR A 111 4.74 0.33 -5.73
N VAL A 112 3.81 -0.65 -5.73
CA VAL A 112 2.50 -0.51 -5.09
C VAL A 112 2.58 -0.57 -3.56
N ALA A 113 3.66 -1.12 -3.01
CA ALA A 113 3.87 -1.21 -1.57
C ALA A 113 5.30 -0.83 -1.20
N LEU A 114 5.46 0.10 -0.26
CA LEU A 114 6.77 0.58 0.18
C LEU A 114 7.65 -0.52 0.78
N ASP A 115 7.04 -1.54 1.40
CA ASP A 115 7.81 -2.65 1.98
C ASP A 115 8.43 -3.57 0.93
N LEU A 116 7.95 -3.49 -0.32
CA LEU A 116 8.44 -4.27 -1.46
C LEU A 116 9.51 -3.53 -2.27
N ASP A 117 9.45 -2.20 -2.28
CA ASP A 117 10.42 -1.30 -2.89
C ASP A 117 10.79 -0.25 -1.82
N VAL A 118 11.69 -0.65 -0.92
CA VAL A 118 12.04 0.17 0.25
C VAL A 118 12.97 1.30 -0.21
N PRO A 119 12.62 2.57 0.03
CA PRO A 119 13.50 3.68 -0.31
C PRO A 119 14.79 3.65 0.51
N ASP A 120 15.85 4.27 -0.02
CA ASP A 120 17.12 4.41 0.70
C ASP A 120 16.89 5.14 2.04
N GLY A 121 17.60 4.72 3.08
CA GLY A 121 17.48 5.28 4.42
C GLY A 121 17.84 6.77 4.47
N ASP A 122 18.79 7.20 3.63
CA ASP A 122 19.22 8.61 3.54
C ASP A 122 18.18 9.51 2.84
N ASP A 123 17.24 8.91 2.09
CA ASP A 123 16.15 9.61 1.39
C ASP A 123 14.87 9.70 2.24
N ILE A 124 14.89 9.24 3.50
CA ILE A 124 13.69 9.08 4.33
C ILE A 124 13.73 9.99 5.55
N ILE A 125 12.68 10.79 5.75
CA ILE A 125 12.44 11.54 6.98
C ILE A 125 11.15 11.07 7.63
N ARG A 126 11.24 10.48 8.82
CA ARG A 126 10.10 9.91 9.57
C ARG A 126 9.64 10.85 10.68
N ASN A 127 8.33 10.92 10.89
CA ASN A 127 7.74 11.51 12.07
C ASN A 127 6.49 10.75 12.52
N GLN A 128 5.80 11.26 13.55
CA GLN A 128 4.62 10.63 14.13
C GLN A 128 3.40 10.55 13.20
N CYS A 129 3.33 11.38 12.16
CA CYS A 129 2.21 11.42 11.22
C CYS A 129 2.52 10.66 9.92
N GLY A 130 3.78 10.42 9.62
CA GLY A 130 4.16 9.82 8.35
C GLY A 130 5.65 9.82 8.04
N VAL A 131 5.92 9.58 6.76
CA VAL A 131 7.25 9.53 6.19
C VAL A 131 7.30 10.41 4.94
N LEU A 132 8.27 11.31 4.89
CA LEU A 132 8.67 12.03 3.69
C LEU A 132 9.76 11.21 2.97
N ILE A 133 9.60 11.00 1.66
CA ILE A 133 10.53 10.25 0.82
C ILE A 133 11.08 11.21 -0.25
N LEU A 134 12.37 11.51 -0.17
CA LEU A 134 13.06 12.50 -1.00
C LEU A 134 13.52 11.94 -2.35
N GLY A 135 13.70 10.62 -2.44
CA GLY A 135 14.14 9.94 -3.65
C GLY A 135 13.24 10.24 -4.84
N HIS A 136 13.84 10.66 -5.95
CA HIS A 136 13.12 11.13 -7.15
C HIS A 136 12.15 10.09 -7.71
N THR A 137 12.47 8.80 -7.58
CA THR A 137 11.62 7.67 -8.00
C THR A 137 10.27 7.63 -7.30
N TYR A 138 10.18 8.19 -6.09
CA TYR A 138 8.95 8.27 -5.29
C TYR A 138 8.24 9.62 -5.44
N SER A 139 8.71 10.50 -6.33
CA SER A 139 8.01 11.73 -6.63
C SER A 139 6.58 11.43 -7.08
N ARG A 140 5.62 12.24 -6.60
CA ARG A 140 4.20 12.12 -6.93
C ARG A 140 3.54 10.85 -6.38
N CYS A 141 4.22 10.08 -5.53
CA CYS A 141 3.65 8.92 -4.88
C CYS A 141 3.12 9.28 -3.50
N VAL A 142 1.86 8.94 -3.25
CA VAL A 142 1.28 8.95 -1.90
C VAL A 142 1.00 7.50 -1.52
N TYR A 143 1.38 7.15 -0.31
CA TYR A 143 1.15 5.86 0.31
C TYR A 143 0.32 6.08 1.58
N LEU A 144 -0.61 5.18 1.86
CA LEU A 144 -1.30 5.08 3.14
C LEU A 144 -0.93 3.73 3.76
N LYS A 145 -0.30 3.77 4.94
CA LYS A 145 0.14 2.57 5.68
C LYS A 145 0.97 1.63 4.80
N GLY A 146 1.87 2.21 4.02
CA GLY A 146 2.75 1.48 3.11
C GLY A 146 2.15 1.13 1.75
N LEU A 147 0.85 1.32 1.51
CA LEU A 147 0.18 0.98 0.25
C LEU A 147 -0.04 2.22 -0.62
N ARG A 148 0.34 2.16 -1.90
CA ARG A 148 0.21 3.27 -2.83
C ARG A 148 -1.25 3.58 -3.10
N VAL A 149 -1.59 4.86 -3.05
CA VAL A 149 -2.89 5.40 -3.43
C VAL A 149 -2.72 6.34 -4.63
N ALA A 150 -3.75 6.51 -5.43
CA ALA A 150 -3.80 7.54 -6.48
C ALA A 150 -3.97 8.92 -5.81
N GLY A 151 -2.91 9.40 -5.17
CA GLY A 151 -2.86 10.71 -4.55
C GLY A 151 -2.52 11.80 -5.56
N HIS A 152 -3.41 12.77 -5.69
CA HIS A 152 -3.08 14.09 -6.22
C HIS A 152 -3.23 15.05 -5.06
N GLY A 153 -2.32 16.02 -4.94
CA GLY A 153 -2.45 17.05 -3.92
C GLY A 153 -3.66 17.94 -4.13
N PRO A 154 -3.89 18.89 -3.21
CA PRO A 154 -4.96 19.88 -3.32
C PRO A 154 -5.00 20.46 -4.74
N ASP A 155 -6.21 20.52 -5.31
CA ASP A 155 -6.48 21.04 -6.65
C ASP A 155 -5.90 20.21 -7.82
N GLY A 156 -5.59 18.93 -7.60
CA GLY A 156 -5.06 18.03 -8.64
C GLY A 156 -3.56 18.22 -8.93
N ARG A 157 -2.86 19.03 -8.11
CA ARG A 157 -1.42 19.25 -8.26
C ARG A 157 -0.63 18.02 -7.85
N LEU A 158 0.40 17.69 -8.62
CA LEU A 158 1.26 16.55 -8.31
C LEU A 158 2.27 16.92 -7.22
N TYR A 159 2.40 16.03 -6.25
CA TYR A 159 3.39 16.16 -5.21
C TYR A 159 4.82 16.07 -5.74
N ARG A 160 5.71 16.94 -5.25
CA ARG A 160 7.13 16.92 -5.65
C ARG A 160 7.89 15.70 -5.11
N TYR A 161 7.52 15.25 -3.92
CA TYR A 161 8.18 14.16 -3.18
C TYR A 161 7.18 13.04 -2.90
N GLY A 162 7.67 11.94 -2.33
CA GLY A 162 6.85 10.83 -1.87
C GLY A 162 6.39 11.03 -0.43
N TYR A 163 5.19 10.53 -0.10
CA TYR A 163 4.64 10.59 1.25
C TYR A 163 4.06 9.25 1.66
N ASN A 164 4.36 8.77 2.86
CA ASN A 164 3.65 7.67 3.49
C ASN A 164 2.90 8.18 4.71
N LEU A 165 1.57 8.18 4.64
CA LEU A 165 0.68 8.58 5.72
C LEU A 165 0.43 7.37 6.62
N LEU A 166 0.61 7.52 7.93
CA LEU A 166 0.36 6.43 8.89
C LEU A 166 -1.10 6.36 9.34
N ALA A 167 -1.87 7.42 9.09
CA ALA A 167 -3.27 7.55 9.47
C ALA A 167 -4.14 8.01 8.29
N GLY A 168 -5.45 7.85 8.47
CA GLY A 168 -6.47 8.26 7.50
C GLY A 168 -7.18 7.09 6.81
N ARG A 169 -8.13 7.45 5.96
CA ARG A 169 -9.06 6.51 5.30
C ARG A 169 -9.05 6.72 3.80
N ILE A 170 -9.04 5.62 3.06
CA ILE A 170 -9.21 5.59 1.61
C ILE A 170 -10.66 5.29 1.24
N ASN A 171 -11.09 5.75 0.07
CA ASN A 171 -12.38 5.40 -0.48
C ASN A 171 -12.48 3.86 -0.70
N ARG A 172 -13.70 3.39 -0.98
CA ARG A 172 -13.97 1.95 -1.20
C ARG A 172 -13.05 1.34 -2.27
N ASP A 173 -12.77 2.12 -3.31
CA ASP A 173 -11.99 1.70 -4.47
C ASP A 173 -10.48 1.87 -4.27
N ARG A 174 -10.05 2.36 -3.09
CA ARG A 174 -8.66 2.57 -2.69
C ARG A 174 -7.88 3.52 -3.61
N GLU A 175 -8.61 4.38 -4.28
CA GLU A 175 -8.06 5.32 -5.25
C GLU A 175 -7.48 6.54 -4.53
N CYS A 176 -8.20 7.12 -3.58
CA CYS A 176 -7.76 8.35 -2.90
C CYS A 176 -8.17 8.38 -1.44
N MET A 177 -7.56 9.30 -0.69
CA MET A 177 -7.98 9.63 0.67
C MET A 177 -9.39 10.23 0.64
N VAL A 178 -10.24 9.79 1.56
CA VAL A 178 -11.63 10.29 1.69
C VAL A 178 -11.65 11.77 2.05
N ASN A 179 -10.67 12.22 2.82
CA ASN A 179 -10.58 13.59 3.31
C ASN A 179 -9.28 14.26 2.83
N GLN A 180 -9.39 15.08 1.79
CA GLN A 180 -8.27 15.82 1.23
C GLN A 180 -7.70 16.87 2.20
N LEU A 181 -8.52 17.42 3.10
CA LEU A 181 -8.07 18.36 4.11
C LEU A 181 -7.20 17.64 5.15
N GLU A 182 -7.60 16.46 5.59
CA GLU A 182 -6.83 15.61 6.49
C GLU A 182 -5.49 15.19 5.85
N GLU A 183 -5.51 14.82 4.56
CA GLU A 183 -4.29 14.55 3.78
C GLU A 183 -3.34 15.75 3.77
N ALA A 184 -3.85 16.94 3.43
CA ALA A 184 -3.05 18.16 3.40
C ALA A 184 -2.47 18.53 4.76
N GLN A 185 -3.25 18.36 5.85
CA GLN A 185 -2.80 18.59 7.22
C GLN A 185 -1.69 17.61 7.62
N MET A 186 -1.86 16.32 7.35
CA MET A 186 -0.83 15.32 7.64
C MET A 186 0.46 15.59 6.88
N ILE A 187 0.38 15.94 5.60
CA ILE A 187 1.54 16.31 4.80
C ILE A 187 2.24 17.55 5.37
N ALA A 188 1.48 18.56 5.79
CA ALA A 188 2.04 19.75 6.39
C ALA A 188 2.80 19.42 7.70
N ILE A 189 2.27 18.52 8.53
CA ILE A 189 2.96 18.03 9.74
C ILE A 189 4.20 17.20 9.39
N ILE A 190 4.15 16.38 8.34
CA ILE A 190 5.31 15.64 7.80
C ILE A 190 6.45 16.61 7.47
N TRP A 191 6.13 17.77 6.91
CA TRP A 191 7.11 18.81 6.60
C TRP A 191 7.65 19.56 7.81
N GLU A 192 6.88 19.69 8.89
CA GLU A 192 7.26 20.51 10.06
C GLU A 192 8.60 20.10 10.67
N GLN A 193 8.83 18.80 10.87
CA GLN A 193 10.07 18.28 11.47
C GLN A 193 11.33 18.54 10.61
N PRO A 194 11.37 18.19 9.30
CA PRO A 194 12.47 18.56 8.42
C PRO A 194 12.78 20.07 8.41
N ILE A 195 11.73 20.90 8.38
CA ILE A 195 11.85 22.37 8.37
C ILE A 195 12.59 22.87 9.63
N LEU A 196 12.23 22.30 10.78
CA LEU A 196 12.80 22.70 12.07
C LEU A 196 14.23 22.19 12.29
N LYS A 197 14.60 21.04 11.70
CA LYS A 197 15.90 20.38 11.92
C LYS A 197 16.97 20.70 10.87
N GLU A 198 16.61 20.94 9.61
CA GLU A 198 17.57 20.95 8.49
C GLU A 198 17.36 22.10 7.49
N GLY A 199 17.00 23.29 7.98
CA GLY A 199 16.69 24.47 7.14
C GLY A 199 17.72 24.84 6.05
N ASP A 200 18.97 24.37 6.14
CA ASP A 200 20.05 24.66 5.18
C ASP A 200 20.47 23.45 4.31
N ARG A 201 20.05 22.22 4.62
CA ARG A 201 20.53 21.00 3.91
C ARG A 201 19.65 20.56 2.75
N MET A 202 18.43 21.07 2.68
CA MET A 202 17.49 20.72 1.64
C MET A 202 17.72 21.61 0.39
N PRO A 203 17.99 21.03 -0.79
CA PRO A 203 18.53 21.75 -1.96
C PRO A 203 17.60 22.81 -2.59
N THR A 204 16.43 23.07 -2.00
CA THR A 204 15.40 23.97 -2.54
C THR A 204 15.04 25.14 -1.63
N TRP A 205 15.69 25.30 -0.47
CA TRP A 205 15.36 26.36 0.48
C TRP A 205 15.77 27.77 0.06
N SER A 206 16.68 27.92 -0.90
CA SER A 206 17.00 29.26 -1.43
C SER A 206 15.80 29.97 -2.09
N TYR A 207 14.71 29.24 -2.39
CA TYR A 207 13.50 29.78 -3.04
C TYR A 207 12.25 29.86 -2.15
N PHE A 208 12.21 29.16 -1.01
CA PHE A 208 11.05 29.16 -0.12
C PHE A 208 11.45 29.77 1.23
N SER A 209 11.29 31.08 1.36
CA SER A 209 11.43 31.76 2.65
C SER A 209 10.50 31.12 3.69
N LYS A 210 10.95 31.05 4.95
CA LYS A 210 10.17 30.58 6.12
C LYS A 210 8.73 31.11 6.15
N THR A 211 8.52 32.29 5.59
CA THR A 211 7.24 32.99 5.44
C THR A 211 6.25 32.30 4.48
N ARG A 212 6.70 31.66 3.40
CA ARG A 212 5.82 31.06 2.39
C ARG A 212 5.25 29.71 2.80
N VAL A 213 5.99 28.91 3.56
CA VAL A 213 5.48 27.64 4.12
C VAL A 213 4.55 27.90 5.31
N ALA A 214 4.86 28.90 6.13
CA ALA A 214 3.90 29.42 7.11
C ALA A 214 2.63 29.95 6.43
N LEU A 215 2.76 30.65 5.28
CA LEU A 215 1.61 31.05 4.47
C LEU A 215 0.87 29.84 3.87
N MET A 216 1.56 28.78 3.48
CA MET A 216 0.96 27.57 2.92
C MET A 216 0.21 26.76 3.98
N LEU A 217 0.77 26.66 5.19
CA LEU A 217 0.09 26.16 6.40
C LEU A 217 -1.12 27.03 6.74
N LEU A 218 -0.98 28.36 6.74
CA LEU A 218 -2.08 29.30 7.00
C LEU A 218 -3.16 29.31 5.91
N LEU A 219 -2.81 29.09 4.65
CA LEU A 219 -3.75 29.00 3.53
C LEU A 219 -4.49 27.64 3.52
N LEU A 220 -3.80 26.54 3.80
CA LEU A 220 -4.43 25.21 3.91
C LEU A 220 -5.35 25.11 5.14
N ILE A 221 -5.03 25.82 6.24
CA ILE A 221 -5.87 25.90 7.44
C ILE A 221 -6.98 26.96 7.28
N GLY A 222 -6.70 28.08 6.61
CA GLY A 222 -7.60 29.23 6.48
C GLY A 222 -8.66 29.13 5.38
N SER A 223 -8.44 28.33 4.33
CA SER A 223 -9.38 28.20 3.21
C SER A 223 -10.63 27.34 3.47
N PHE A 224 -10.79 26.76 4.67
CA PHE A 224 -11.94 25.90 5.01
C PHE A 224 -12.79 26.38 6.19
N HIS A 225 -12.58 27.61 6.69
CA HIS A 225 -13.50 28.24 7.65
C HIS A 225 -14.20 29.47 7.04
N VAL A 226 -15.29 29.21 6.31
CA VAL A 226 -16.38 30.18 6.21
C VAL A 226 -17.51 29.63 7.07
N PRO A 227 -17.77 30.15 8.29
CA PRO A 227 -19.04 29.92 8.92
C PRO A 227 -20.08 30.68 8.09
N GLU A 228 -21.10 29.97 7.60
CA GLU A 228 -22.30 30.61 7.08
C GLU A 228 -22.79 31.62 8.10
N ARG A 229 -22.61 32.91 7.80
CA ARG A 229 -23.38 33.95 8.46
C ARG A 229 -24.81 33.78 8.01
N VAL A 230 -25.62 33.16 8.86
CA VAL A 230 -27.06 33.40 8.91
C VAL A 230 -27.25 34.90 9.08
N SER A 231 -27.65 35.58 8.02
CA SER A 231 -28.11 36.96 8.10
C SER A 231 -29.52 36.93 8.67
N CYS A 232 -29.66 37.31 9.94
CA CYS A 232 -30.92 37.83 10.45
C CYS A 232 -31.26 39.09 9.66
N GLY A 233 -32.30 39.03 8.83
CA GLY A 233 -33.01 40.20 8.34
C GLY A 233 -34.16 40.49 9.29
N ASN A 234 -34.06 41.60 10.03
CA ASN A 234 -35.21 42.22 10.68
C ASN A 234 -35.64 43.43 9.84
N ASP A 235 -36.94 43.44 9.57
CA ASP A 235 -37.88 44.57 9.62
C ASP A 235 -37.55 45.86 8.86
N TYR A 236 -38.33 46.09 7.79
CA TYR A 236 -39.24 47.23 7.69
C TYR A 236 -40.57 46.78 7.08
#